data_AF-A0A929CFD8-F1
#
_entry.id   AF-A0A929CFD8-F1
#
_cell.length_a   1.000
_cell.length_b   1.000
_cell.length_c   1.000
_cell.angle_alpha   90.00
_cell.angle_beta   90.00
_cell.angle_gamma   90.00
#
_symmetry.space_group_name_H-M   'P 1'
#
loop_
_entity.id
_entity.type
_entity.pdbx_description
1 polymer ?
#
loop_
_entity_poly.entity_id
_entity_poly.type
_entity_poly.pdbx_seq_one_letter_code
_entity_poly.pdbx_strand_id
1 'polypeptide(L)'
;FDSGLGLQITARQFNYRDPWETTGRVNDLVDVALLRQGQYSELPKGYPFFQGTETEEGVDFPVLKEIIDAVKTLNPKLFTLQELTGDL
;
A
#
# COMPACT_ATOMS: atom_id res chain seq x y z
N PHE A 1 -0.42 -12.21 -0.47
CA PHE A 1 -0.22 -12.79 -1.82
C PHE A 1 0.69 -14.00 -1.71
N ASP A 2 0.59 -14.96 -2.62
CA ASP A 2 1.43 -16.18 -2.62
C ASP A 2 2.93 -15.88 -2.74
N SER A 3 3.29 -14.67 -3.20
CA SER A 3 4.66 -14.13 -3.22
C SER A 3 5.24 -13.83 -1.84
N GLY A 4 4.48 -13.96 -0.75
CA GLY A 4 4.88 -13.57 0.61
C GLY A 4 4.76 -12.07 0.88
N LEU A 5 4.22 -11.30 -0.08
CA LEU A 5 3.87 -9.89 0.07
C LEU A 5 2.45 -9.74 0.60
N GLY A 6 2.16 -8.63 1.27
CA GLY A 6 0.85 -8.29 1.79
C GLY A 6 0.62 -6.78 1.79
N LEU A 7 -0.63 -6.38 1.91
CA LEU A 7 -1.02 -4.98 2.10
C LEU A 7 -1.87 -4.90 3.35
N GLN A 8 -1.51 -4.00 4.26
CA GLN A 8 -2.36 -3.62 5.38
C GLN A 8 -3.09 -2.34 5.01
N ILE A 9 -4.42 -2.40 4.95
CA ILE A 9 -5.27 -1.26 4.57
C ILE A 9 -5.94 -0.75 5.85
N THR A 10 -5.66 0.50 6.20
CA THR A 10 -6.25 1.18 7.35
C THR A 10 -7.21 2.25 6.85
N ALA A 11 -8.49 2.11 7.18
CA ALA A 11 -9.47 3.13 6.85
C ALA A 11 -9.23 4.39 7.68
N ARG A 12 -9.14 5.55 7.03
CA ARG A 12 -9.11 6.84 7.74
C ARG A 12 -10.51 7.14 8.26
N GLN A 13 -10.71 7.03 9.56
CA GLN A 13 -12.00 7.38 10.16
C GLN A 13 -12.11 8.91 10.27
N PHE A 14 -12.89 9.52 9.39
CA PHE A 14 -13.34 10.89 9.62
C PHE A 14 -14.50 10.86 10.62
N ASN A 15 -14.32 11.52 11.77
CA ASN A 15 -15.39 11.68 12.75
C ASN A 15 -16.42 12.66 12.20
N TYR A 16 -17.54 12.15 11.69
CA TYR A 16 -18.67 12.99 11.31
C TYR A 16 -19.45 13.42 12.55
N ARG A 17 -19.77 14.72 12.60
CA ARG A 17 -20.61 15.31 13.65
C ARG A 17 -22.09 14.94 13.48
N ASP A 18 -22.53 14.58 12.27
CA ASP A 18 -23.93 14.28 11.94
C ASP A 18 -24.06 13.01 11.05
N PRO A 19 -24.53 11.87 11.61
CA PRO A 19 -24.61 10.57 10.92
C PRO A 19 -25.68 10.39 9.83
N TRP A 20 -26.53 11.40 9.56
CA TRP A 20 -27.84 11.17 8.91
C TRP A 20 -27.99 11.77 7.50
N GLU A 21 -27.05 12.57 6.99
CA GLU A 21 -27.06 13.00 5.58
C GLU A 21 -26.54 11.87 4.69
N THR A 22 -27.49 11.02 4.29
CA THR A 22 -27.27 9.76 3.60
C THR A 22 -27.32 9.97 2.09
N THR A 23 -26.17 10.17 1.44
CA THR A 23 -25.85 9.70 0.07
C THR A 23 -24.36 9.86 -0.19
N GLY A 24 -23.57 8.88 0.26
CA GLY A 24 -22.12 8.85 0.04
C GLY A 24 -21.39 8.61 1.35
N ARG A 25 -21.15 7.34 1.70
CA ARG A 25 -20.17 7.02 2.74
C ARG A 25 -18.79 7.35 2.17
N VAL A 26 -18.26 8.53 2.50
CA VAL A 26 -16.94 9.00 2.03
C VAL A 26 -15.88 8.53 3.02
N ASN A 27 -15.63 7.23 3.09
CA ASN A 27 -14.28 6.76 3.42
C ASN A 27 -13.57 6.57 2.09
N ASP A 28 -13.29 7.68 1.41
CA ASP A 28 -12.68 7.65 0.09
C ASP A 28 -11.18 7.40 0.18
N LEU A 29 -10.58 7.66 1.34
CA LEU A 29 -9.14 7.63 1.54
C LEU A 29 -8.75 6.59 2.60
N VAL A 30 -7.71 5.83 2.29
CA VAL A 30 -7.12 4.81 3.18
C VAL A 30 -5.62 5.01 3.28
N ASP A 31 -5.03 4.49 4.34
CA ASP A 31 -3.59 4.31 4.42
C ASP A 31 -3.26 2.87 4.08
N VAL A 32 -2.26 2.69 3.24
CA VAL A 32 -1.83 1.38 2.75
C VAL A 32 -0.40 1.19 3.16
N ALA A 33 -0.13 0.14 3.93
CA ALA A 33 1.23 -0.25 4.28
C ALA A 33 1.61 -1.55 3.57
N LEU A 34 2.81 -1.59 2.99
CA LEU A 34 3.33 -2.79 2.35
C LEU A 34 3.95 -3.70 3.41
N LEU A 35 3.60 -4.98 3.32
CA LEU A 35 4.17 -6.04 4.14
C LEU A 35 4.97 -7.01 3.29
N ARG A 36 6.19 -7.34 3.72
CA ARG A 36 7.01 -8.45 3.22
C ARG A 36 7.22 -9.43 4.35
N GLN A 37 6.74 -10.67 4.17
CA GLN A 37 6.82 -11.72 5.20
C GLN A 37 6.25 -11.28 6.57
N GLY A 38 5.24 -10.42 6.57
CA GLY A 38 4.59 -9.92 7.78
C GLY A 38 5.28 -8.73 8.46
N GLN A 39 6.37 -8.22 7.90
CA GLN A 39 7.04 -6.99 8.36
C GLN A 39 6.79 -5.85 7.38
N TYR A 40 6.78 -4.62 7.88
CA TYR A 40 6.75 -3.45 7.01
C TYR A 40 7.97 -3.41 6.10
N SER A 41 7.76 -2.97 4.87
CA SER A 41 8.79 -2.97 3.85
C SER A 41 8.47 -1.92 2.81
N GLU A 42 9.51 -1.39 2.18
CA GLU A 42 9.42 -0.55 1.00
C GLU A 42 9.33 -1.40 -0.28
N LEU A 43 8.93 -0.82 -1.41
CA LEU A 43 9.07 -1.48 -2.71
C LEU A 43 10.48 -1.33 -3.25
N PRO A 44 10.96 -2.30 -4.06
CA PRO A 44 12.18 -2.13 -4.82
C PRO A 44 12.12 -0.86 -5.68
N LYS A 45 13.28 -0.23 -5.95
CA LYS A 45 13.38 0.90 -6.89
C LYS A 45 12.75 0.58 -8.24
N GLY A 46 12.14 1.59 -8.86
CA GLY A 46 11.51 1.48 -10.18
C GLY A 46 9.99 1.26 -10.16
N TYR A 47 9.39 1.23 -8.96
CA TYR A 47 7.95 1.24 -8.78
C TYR A 47 7.47 2.64 -8.35
N PRO A 48 6.22 3.02 -8.67
CA PRO A 48 5.69 4.35 -8.35
C PRO A 48 5.27 4.52 -6.89
N PHE A 49 5.20 3.43 -6.11
CA PHE A 49 4.69 3.41 -4.73
C PHE A 49 5.76 2.91 -3.77
N PHE A 50 5.60 3.22 -2.47
CA PHE A 50 6.44 2.75 -1.36
C PHE A 50 7.94 3.01 -1.59
N GLN A 51 8.30 4.20 -2.08
CA GLN A 51 9.68 4.59 -2.35
C GLN A 51 10.21 5.46 -1.21
N GLY A 52 11.12 4.93 -0.37
CA GLY A 52 11.59 5.64 0.83
C GLY A 52 10.52 5.72 1.94
N THR A 53 9.43 4.96 1.80
CA THR A 53 8.35 4.84 2.78
C THR A 53 7.72 3.46 2.69
N GLU A 54 7.35 2.91 3.84
CA GLU A 54 6.63 1.64 3.95
C GLU A 54 5.11 1.82 3.84
N THR A 55 4.64 3.07 3.91
CA THR A 55 3.22 3.43 3.92
C THR A 55 2.92 4.54 2.91
N GLU A 56 1.86 4.32 2.14
CA GLU A 56 1.20 5.33 1.31
C GLU A 56 -0.03 5.85 2.04
N GLU A 57 -0.10 7.17 2.19
CA GLU A 57 -1.10 7.83 3.00
C GLU A 57 -2.19 8.50 2.16
N GLY A 58 -3.45 8.39 2.59
CA GLY A 58 -4.57 9.09 1.95
C GLY A 58 -4.83 8.62 0.51
N VAL A 59 -4.68 7.32 0.27
CA VAL A 59 -4.85 6.65 -1.01
C VAL A 59 -6.33 6.52 -1.35
N ASP A 60 -6.73 6.93 -2.55
CA ASP A 60 -8.09 6.76 -3.05
C ASP A 60 -8.33 5.39 -3.71
N PHE A 61 -9.57 5.10 -4.12
CA PHE A 61 -9.90 3.80 -4.70
C PHE A 61 -9.15 3.49 -6.02
N PRO A 62 -9.06 4.40 -7.01
CA PRO A 62 -8.25 4.18 -8.21
C PRO A 62 -6.79 3.86 -7.90
N VAL A 63 -6.13 4.65 -7.05
CA VAL A 63 -4.72 4.44 -6.70
C VAL A 63 -4.53 3.17 -5.89
N LEU A 64 -5.46 2.84 -4.98
CA LEU A 64 -5.42 1.57 -4.24
C LEU A 64 -5.43 0.37 -5.19
N LYS A 65 -6.21 0.43 -6.27
CA LYS A 65 -6.25 -0.62 -7.27
C LYS A 65 -4.91 -0.75 -8.00
N GLU A 66 -4.28 0.36 -8.38
CA GLU A 66 -2.95 0.36 -8.99
C GLU A 66 -1.88 -0.23 -8.06
N ILE A 67 -1.94 0.11 -6.76
CA ILE A 67 -1.06 -0.46 -5.73
C ILE A 67 -1.24 -1.98 -5.64
N ILE A 68 -2.50 -2.46 -5.58
CA ILE A 68 -2.80 -3.89 -5.52
C ILE A 68 -2.24 -4.62 -6.74
N ASP A 69 -2.44 -4.07 -7.94
CA ASP A 69 -1.96 -4.69 -9.18
C ASP A 69 -0.42 -4.71 -9.26
N ALA A 70 0.24 -3.64 -8.81
CA ALA A 70 1.70 -3.57 -8.71
C ALA A 70 2.26 -4.65 -7.76
N VAL A 71 1.72 -4.76 -6.54
CA VAL A 71 2.19 -5.72 -5.52
C VAL A 71 1.85 -7.16 -5.91
N LYS A 72 0.70 -7.39 -6.54
CA LYS A 72 0.27 -8.72 -7.00
C LYS A 72 1.19 -9.30 -8.08
N THR A 73 1.73 -8.45 -8.94
CA THR A 73 2.59 -8.87 -10.07
C THR A 73 4.08 -8.80 -9.75
N LEU A 74 4.45 -8.24 -8.59
CA LEU A 74 5.83 -8.09 -8.17
C LEU A 74 6.52 -9.44 -7.95
N ASN A 75 7.69 -9.60 -8.58
CA ASN A 75 8.56 -10.75 -8.33
C ASN A 75 9.36 -10.52 -7.04
N PRO A 76 9.17 -11.34 -5.99
CA PRO A 76 9.85 -11.16 -4.70
C PRO A 76 11.38 -11.30 -4.77
N LYS A 77 11.93 -11.87 -5.85
CA LYS A 77 13.39 -11.96 -6.05
C LYS A 77 14.04 -10.59 -6.30
N LEU A 78 13.28 -9.58 -6.70
CA LEU A 78 13.81 -8.22 -6.93
C LEU A 78 14.31 -7.57 -5.64
N PHE A 79 13.70 -7.90 -4.50
CA PHE A 79 14.18 -7.43 -3.20
C PHE A 79 15.60 -7.94 -2.92
N THR A 80 15.82 -9.25 -3.06
CA THR A 80 17.14 -9.86 -2.86
C THR A 80 18.17 -9.29 -3.83
N LEU A 81 17.78 -9.03 -5.08
CA LEU A 81 18.68 -8.45 -6.07
C LEU A 81 19.14 -7.05 -5.66
N GLN A 82 18.24 -6.20 -5.18
CA GLN A 82 18.57 -4.84 -4.76
C GLN A 82 19.31 -4.78 -3.42
N GLU A 83 19.01 -5.68 -2.48
CA GLU A 83 19.81 -5.85 -1.26
C GLU A 83 21.28 -6.18 -1.61
N LEU A 84 21.50 -7.04 -2.62
CA LEU A 84 22.84 -7.40 -3.09
C LEU A 84 23.57 -6.25 -3.80
N THR A 85 22.84 -5.31 -4.43
CA THR A 85 23.45 -4.12 -5.05
C THR A 85 23.61 -2.95 -4.07
N GLY A 86 23.10 -3.07 -2.84
CA GLY A 86 23.11 -2.01 -1.83
C GLY A 86 22.13 -0.87 -2.15
N ASP A 87 21.10 -1.16 -2.95
CA ASP A 87 20.10 -0.20 -3.40
C ASP A 87 18.83 -0.17 -2.54
N LEU A 88 18.75 -1.03 -1.52
CA LEU A 88 17.58 -1.23 -0.64
C LEU A 88 17.99 -1.03 0.82
#